data_AF-E1SKY9-F1
#
_entry.id   AF-E1SKY9-F1
#
_cell.length_a   1.000
_cell.length_b   1.000
_cell.length_c   1.000
_cell.angle_alpha   90.00
_cell.angle_beta   90.00
_cell.angle_gamma   90.00
#
_symmetry.space_group_name_H-M   'P 1'
#
loop_
_entity.id
_entity.type
_entity.pdbx_description
1 polymer ?
#
loop_
_entity_poly.entity_id
_entity_poly.type
_entity_poly.pdbx_seq_one_letter_code
_entity_poly.pdbx_strand_id
1 'polypeptide(L)'
;MGPIEIQREIAGHDVKVEVSMWSGRERVLIDGEEVSNTLSWRFTTLHQLVLDGRPFEVEVSIQNLWDGRLGVVFRLDGETVGVTRWALSSEASEESDEETNWLADWRLPGWLSALFWLPYLGLIVADMVATFTDQEALLGTVIPPALLLLGALGVALSLTTWIRGMTLPTGPN
;
A
#
# COMPACT_ATOMS: atom_id res chain seq x y z
N MET A 1 17.59 -0.91 0.09
CA MET A 1 16.94 -2.17 0.53
C MET A 1 17.51 -3.29 -0.32
N GLY A 2 17.99 -4.38 0.28
CA GLY A 2 18.56 -5.51 -0.45
C GLY A 2 17.48 -6.31 -1.22
N PRO A 3 17.88 -7.22 -2.11
CA PRO A 3 16.94 -8.19 -2.68
C PRO A 3 16.34 -9.06 -1.57
N ILE A 4 15.07 -9.40 -1.70
CA ILE A 4 14.38 -10.33 -0.82
C ILE A 4 14.71 -11.73 -1.32
N GLU A 5 15.22 -12.57 -0.42
CA GLU A 5 15.62 -13.94 -0.73
C GLU A 5 14.64 -14.91 -0.07
N ILE A 6 14.02 -15.75 -0.89
CA ILE A 6 13.11 -16.82 -0.44
C ILE A 6 13.73 -18.14 -0.85
N GLN A 7 14.08 -18.97 0.13
CA GLN A 7 14.70 -20.27 -0.10
C GLN A 7 13.75 -21.37 0.37
N ARG A 8 13.62 -22.43 -0.44
CA ARG A 8 12.78 -23.58 -0.11
C ARG A 8 13.28 -24.85 -0.80
N GLU A 9 13.28 -25.94 -0.04
CA GLU A 9 13.53 -27.27 -0.60
C GLU A 9 12.25 -27.83 -1.25
N ILE A 10 12.33 -28.20 -2.53
CA ILE A 10 11.21 -28.76 -3.31
C ILE A 10 11.74 -29.93 -4.13
N ALA A 11 11.11 -31.10 -3.99
CA ALA A 11 11.50 -32.32 -4.69
C ALA A 11 12.97 -32.74 -4.52
N GLY A 12 13.61 -32.33 -3.40
CA GLY A 12 15.03 -32.60 -3.13
C GLY A 12 16.02 -31.59 -3.73
N HIS A 13 15.51 -30.53 -4.36
CA HIS A 13 16.30 -29.42 -4.89
C HIS A 13 16.11 -28.17 -4.04
N ASP A 14 17.17 -27.39 -3.89
CA ASP A 14 17.13 -26.11 -3.18
C ASP A 14 16.75 -24.99 -4.14
N VAL A 15 15.52 -24.50 -4.03
CA VAL A 15 14.99 -23.44 -4.90
C VAL A 15 15.09 -22.11 -4.17
N LYS A 16 15.92 -21.21 -4.71
CA LYS A 16 16.10 -19.84 -4.21
C LYS A 16 15.49 -18.84 -5.19
N VAL A 17 14.59 -18.00 -4.70
CA VAL A 17 13.97 -16.91 -5.45
C VAL A 17 14.44 -15.58 -4.87
N GLU A 18 15.09 -14.76 -5.70
CA GLU A 18 15.54 -13.42 -5.33
C GLU A 18 14.65 -12.37 -6.02
N VAL A 19 13.98 -11.53 -5.25
CA VAL A 19 13.11 -10.48 -5.75
C VAL A 19 13.58 -9.12 -5.28
N SER A 20 13.90 -8.24 -6.21
CA SER A 20 14.25 -6.84 -5.94
C SER A 20 13.06 -5.93 -6.20
N MET A 21 12.39 -5.47 -5.13
CA MET A 21 11.23 -4.58 -5.23
C MET A 21 11.55 -3.22 -5.90
N TRP A 22 12.80 -2.74 -5.80
CA TRP A 22 13.19 -1.46 -6.40
C TRP A 22 13.44 -1.54 -7.90
N SER A 23 13.98 -2.65 -8.37
CA SER A 23 14.34 -2.82 -9.77
C SER A 23 13.35 -3.67 -10.58
N GLY A 24 12.42 -4.34 -9.90
CA GLY A 24 11.53 -5.33 -10.51
C GLY A 24 12.29 -6.56 -11.01
N ARG A 25 13.52 -6.78 -10.51
CA ARG A 25 14.35 -7.91 -10.94
C ARG A 25 14.01 -9.13 -10.11
N GLU A 26 13.67 -10.21 -10.80
CA GLU A 26 13.32 -11.50 -10.25
C GLU A 26 14.31 -12.54 -10.78
N ARG A 27 14.93 -13.29 -9.89
CA ARG A 27 15.85 -14.38 -10.22
C ARG A 27 15.41 -15.65 -9.53
N VAL A 28 15.48 -16.76 -10.26
CA VAL A 28 15.23 -18.10 -9.72
C VAL A 28 16.50 -18.90 -9.89
N LEU A 29 17.02 -19.41 -8.78
CA LEU A 29 18.17 -20.30 -8.73
C LEU A 29 17.71 -21.67 -8.22
N ILE A 30 18.25 -22.73 -8.81
CA ILE A 30 18.02 -24.13 -8.39
C ILE A 30 19.39 -24.73 -8.09
N ASP A 31 19.59 -25.23 -6.87
CA ASP A 31 20.87 -25.77 -6.39
C ASP A 31 22.06 -24.78 -6.58
N GLY A 32 21.76 -23.48 -6.54
CA GLY A 32 22.73 -22.41 -6.75
C GLY A 32 22.97 -22.01 -8.20
N GLU A 33 22.36 -22.66 -9.18
CA GLU A 33 22.44 -22.29 -10.60
C GLU A 33 21.26 -21.37 -11.00
N GLU A 34 21.56 -20.24 -11.65
CA GLU A 34 20.53 -19.31 -12.15
C GLU A 34 19.81 -19.92 -13.36
N VAL A 35 18.58 -20.38 -13.15
CA VAL A 35 17.74 -20.99 -14.19
C VAL A 35 16.81 -19.98 -14.85
N SER A 36 16.53 -18.86 -14.18
CA SER A 36 15.66 -17.82 -14.71
C SER A 36 15.98 -16.45 -14.17
N ASN A 37 15.90 -15.44 -15.05
CA ASN A 37 16.09 -14.05 -14.71
C ASN A 37 15.15 -13.21 -15.55
N THR A 38 14.28 -12.47 -14.87
CA THR A 38 13.28 -11.62 -15.50
C THR A 38 13.29 -10.26 -14.82
N LEU A 39 13.10 -9.22 -15.63
CA LEU A 39 12.89 -7.87 -15.14
C LEU A 39 11.45 -7.48 -15.47
N SER A 40 10.62 -7.46 -14.44
CA SER A 40 9.20 -7.18 -14.55
C SER A 40 8.80 -6.15 -13.49
N TRP A 41 8.19 -5.07 -13.95
CA TRP A 41 7.51 -4.10 -13.06
C TRP A 41 6.04 -4.46 -12.86
N ARG A 42 5.60 -5.60 -13.40
CA ARG A 42 4.23 -6.07 -13.21
C ARG A 42 4.12 -6.71 -11.84
N PHE A 43 2.94 -6.56 -11.25
CA PHE A 43 2.61 -7.14 -9.95
C PHE A 43 2.56 -8.67 -9.96
N THR A 44 2.54 -9.31 -11.12
CA THR A 44 2.59 -10.77 -11.22
C THR A 44 3.48 -11.20 -12.38
N THR A 45 4.38 -12.13 -12.11
CA THR A 45 5.30 -12.73 -13.07
C THR A 45 5.25 -14.25 -12.92
N LEU A 46 5.29 -14.98 -14.04
CA LEU A 46 5.29 -16.44 -14.07
C LEU A 46 6.58 -16.92 -14.72
N HIS A 47 7.36 -17.72 -13.99
CA HIS A 47 8.55 -18.39 -14.50
C HIS A 47 8.21 -19.85 -14.79
N GLN A 48 8.24 -20.25 -16.06
CA GLN A 48 8.06 -21.63 -16.48
C GLN A 48 9.44 -22.28 -16.68
N LEU A 49 9.67 -23.38 -15.97
CA LEU A 49 10.94 -24.06 -15.83
C LEU A 49 10.70 -25.58 -15.94
N VAL A 50 11.79 -26.34 -15.98
CA VAL A 50 11.75 -27.80 -15.94
C VAL A 50 12.64 -28.27 -14.79
N LEU A 51 12.08 -29.03 -13.86
CA LEU A 51 12.77 -29.63 -12.72
C LEU A 51 12.65 -31.16 -12.83
N ASP A 52 13.77 -31.88 -12.95
CA ASP A 52 13.80 -33.33 -13.18
C ASP A 52 12.95 -33.82 -14.38
N GLY A 53 12.88 -33.03 -15.44
CA GLY A 53 12.04 -33.34 -16.61
C GLY A 53 10.54 -33.11 -16.39
N ARG A 54 10.13 -32.57 -15.23
CA ARG A 54 8.75 -32.16 -14.93
C ARG A 54 8.57 -30.66 -15.10
N PRO A 55 7.45 -30.19 -15.68
CA PRO A 55 7.11 -28.77 -15.71
C PRO A 55 7.02 -28.21 -14.29
N PHE A 56 7.81 -27.17 -14.03
CA PHE A 56 7.86 -26.46 -12.77
C PHE A 56 7.58 -24.98 -13.01
N GLU A 57 6.65 -24.41 -12.26
CA GLU A 57 6.27 -23.01 -12.39
C GLU A 57 6.49 -22.28 -11.06
N VAL A 58 7.13 -21.11 -11.15
CA VAL A 58 7.27 -20.18 -10.03
C VAL A 58 6.48 -18.92 -10.36
N GLU A 59 5.38 -18.72 -9.65
CA GLU A 59 4.56 -17.51 -9.78
C GLU A 59 4.93 -16.54 -8.65
N VAL A 60 5.46 -15.39 -9.03
CA VAL A 60 5.77 -14.30 -8.11
C VAL A 60 4.66 -13.27 -8.24
N SER A 61 3.96 -13.00 -7.14
CA SER A 61 2.87 -12.01 -7.09
C SER A 61 3.09 -11.01 -5.95
N ILE A 62 3.19 -9.74 -6.32
CA ILE A 62 3.27 -8.58 -5.43
C ILE A 62 1.84 -8.06 -5.27
N GLN A 63 1.22 -8.32 -4.12
CA GLN A 63 -0.17 -7.93 -3.88
C GLN A 63 -0.32 -6.41 -3.68
N ASN A 64 0.66 -5.78 -3.04
CA ASN A 64 0.67 -4.33 -2.85
C ASN A 64 2.11 -3.84 -2.69
N LEU A 65 2.51 -2.86 -3.52
CA LEU A 65 3.82 -2.20 -3.44
C LEU A 65 3.99 -1.42 -2.13
N TRP A 66 2.90 -0.86 -1.59
CA TRP A 66 2.93 -0.06 -0.36
C TRP A 66 3.05 -0.91 0.90
N ASP A 67 2.32 -2.03 0.96
CA ASP A 67 2.38 -2.95 2.11
C ASP A 67 3.53 -3.97 2.00
N GLY A 68 4.27 -3.95 0.89
CA GLY A 68 5.42 -4.83 0.66
C GLY A 68 5.08 -6.32 0.74
N ARG A 69 3.85 -6.71 0.42
CA ARG A 69 3.38 -8.10 0.48
C ARG A 69 3.73 -8.83 -0.82
N LEU A 70 4.64 -9.78 -0.70
CA LEU A 70 5.10 -10.66 -1.76
C LEU A 70 4.56 -12.08 -1.51
N GLY A 71 3.95 -12.69 -2.50
CA GLY A 71 3.60 -14.10 -2.52
C GLY A 71 4.39 -14.81 -3.60
N VAL A 72 5.01 -15.93 -3.26
CA VAL A 72 5.63 -16.84 -4.23
C VAL A 72 4.91 -18.17 -4.16
N VAL A 73 4.37 -18.61 -5.28
CA VAL A 73 3.69 -19.89 -5.43
C VAL A 73 4.55 -20.79 -6.29
N PHE A 74 4.83 -21.98 -5.78
CA PHE A 74 5.58 -23.01 -6.49
C PHE A 74 4.59 -24.08 -6.96
N ARG A 75 4.55 -24.35 -8.26
CA ARG A 75 3.75 -25.41 -8.86
C ARG A 75 4.66 -26.43 -9.54
N LEU A 76 4.42 -27.72 -9.30
CA LEU A 76 5.10 -28.83 -9.96
C LEU A 76 4.03 -29.69 -10.63
N ASP A 77 4.17 -29.98 -11.93
CA ASP A 77 3.13 -30.68 -12.72
C ASP A 77 1.74 -30.03 -12.65
N GLY A 78 1.70 -28.71 -12.44
CA GLY A 78 0.46 -27.93 -12.25
C GLY A 78 -0.13 -28.02 -10.84
N GLU A 79 0.43 -28.83 -9.94
CA GLU A 79 0.02 -28.93 -8.54
C GLU A 79 0.79 -27.93 -7.67
N THR A 80 0.10 -27.25 -6.75
CA THR A 80 0.75 -26.29 -5.85
C THR A 80 1.48 -27.04 -4.73
N VAL A 81 2.81 -27.09 -4.83
CA VAL A 81 3.68 -27.77 -3.86
C VAL A 81 4.09 -26.86 -2.70
N GLY A 82 3.98 -25.55 -2.88
CA GLY A 82 4.36 -24.59 -1.86
C GLY A 82 3.84 -23.20 -2.12
N VAL A 83 3.49 -22.50 -1.04
CA VAL A 83 3.24 -21.07 -1.04
C VAL A 83 4.12 -20.46 0.04
N THR A 84 4.86 -19.42 -0.32
CA THR A 84 5.60 -18.59 0.62
C THR A 84 5.06 -17.18 0.53
N ARG A 85 4.67 -16.60 1.67
CA ARG A 85 4.27 -15.20 1.74
C ARG A 85 5.30 -14.46 2.57
N TRP A 86 5.76 -13.35 2.05
CA TRP A 86 6.72 -12.49 2.69
C TRP A 86 6.11 -11.09 2.79
N ALA A 87 6.19 -10.49 3.97
CA ALA A 87 5.75 -9.12 4.21
C ALA A 87 6.98 -8.30 4.63
N LEU A 88 7.10 -7.10 4.07
CA LEU A 88 8.18 -6.17 4.39
C LEU A 88 8.09 -5.62 5.82
N SER A 89 6.91 -5.73 6.45
CA SER A 89 6.76 -5.64 7.91
C SER A 89 7.22 -6.97 8.52
N SER A 90 8.23 -6.92 9.39
CA SER A 90 8.88 -8.04 10.08
C SER A 90 7.98 -8.85 11.03
N GLU A 91 6.67 -8.86 10.82
CA GLU A 91 5.65 -9.57 11.64
C GLU A 91 5.07 -10.78 10.91
N ALA A 92 5.90 -11.48 10.13
CA ALA A 92 5.52 -12.77 9.54
C ALA A 92 6.53 -13.88 9.86
N SER A 93 7.33 -13.69 10.90
CA SER A 93 7.91 -14.78 11.70
C SER A 93 6.95 -15.06 12.85
N GLU A 94 6.54 -16.30 13.00
CA GLU A 94 5.72 -16.86 14.09
C GLU A 94 5.92 -16.15 15.44
N GLU A 95 5.12 -15.13 15.75
CA GLU A 95 5.08 -14.49 17.06
C GLU A 95 3.64 -14.03 17.33
N SER A 96 3.16 -14.38 18.52
CA SER A 96 1.78 -14.31 19.01
C SER A 96 1.02 -13.03 18.67
N ASP A 97 -0.20 -13.20 18.16
CA ASP A 97 -1.19 -12.19 17.72
C ASP A 97 -1.65 -11.13 18.76
N GLU A 98 -0.93 -10.88 19.86
CA GLU A 98 -1.41 -10.00 20.94
C GLU A 98 -0.71 -8.64 21.07
N GLU A 99 0.54 -8.46 20.63
CA GLU A 99 1.33 -7.29 21.08
C GLU A 99 1.36 -6.08 20.11
N THR A 100 1.01 -6.22 18.83
CA THR A 100 1.17 -5.15 17.83
C THR A 100 -0.12 -4.48 17.34
N ASN A 101 -1.26 -4.81 17.94
CA ASN A 101 -2.56 -4.25 17.55
C ASN A 101 -2.74 -2.76 17.94
N TRP A 102 -1.88 -2.18 18.78
CA TRP A 102 -2.00 -0.78 19.23
C TRP A 102 -1.61 0.24 18.14
N LEU A 103 -0.77 -0.13 17.17
CA LEU A 103 -0.40 0.74 16.05
C LEU A 103 -1.44 0.72 14.93
N ALA A 104 -2.15 -0.39 14.76
CA ALA A 104 -3.25 -0.50 13.81
C ALA A 104 -4.43 0.42 14.21
N ASP A 105 -4.62 0.65 15.51
CA ASP A 105 -5.66 1.51 16.07
C ASP A 105 -5.44 3.01 15.79
N TRP A 106 -4.20 3.39 15.41
CA TRP A 106 -3.84 4.78 15.08
C TRP A 106 -3.90 5.09 13.58
N ARG A 107 -4.31 4.15 12.72
CA ARG A 107 -4.58 4.46 11.30
C ARG A 107 -5.77 5.43 11.23
N LEU A 108 -5.44 6.69 11.00
CA LEU A 108 -6.44 7.74 10.82
C LEU A 108 -7.45 7.29 9.74
N PRO A 109 -8.76 7.45 9.99
CA PRO A 109 -9.77 7.14 9.00
C PRO A 109 -9.45 7.83 7.67
N GLY A 110 -9.70 7.16 6.54
CA GLY A 110 -9.33 7.70 5.22
C GLY A 110 -9.91 9.08 4.89
N TRP A 111 -10.97 9.51 5.57
CA TRP A 111 -11.50 10.88 5.45
C TRP A 111 -10.62 11.94 6.14
N LEU A 112 -9.91 11.57 7.20
CA LEU A 112 -9.03 12.48 7.94
C LEU A 112 -7.72 12.72 7.19
N SER A 113 -7.20 11.73 6.46
CA SER A 113 -6.06 11.93 5.57
C SER A 113 -6.39 12.85 4.39
N ALA A 114 -7.64 12.86 3.92
CA ALA A 114 -8.11 13.80 2.90
C ALA A 114 -8.07 15.27 3.39
N LEU A 115 -8.21 15.53 4.70
CA LEU A 115 -8.10 16.89 5.25
C LEU A 115 -6.70 17.48 5.11
N PHE A 116 -5.65 16.66 5.11
CA PHE A 116 -4.27 17.13 4.89
C PHE A 116 -4.04 17.66 3.47
N TRP A 117 -4.82 17.19 2.50
CA TRP A 117 -4.74 17.64 1.11
C TRP A 117 -5.56 18.90 0.81
N LEU A 118 -6.51 19.27 1.68
CA LEU A 118 -7.35 20.47 1.50
C LEU A 118 -6.56 21.78 1.32
N PRO A 119 -5.52 22.11 2.11
CA PRO A 119 -4.77 23.35 1.88
C PRO A 119 -4.07 23.38 0.52
N TYR A 120 -3.57 22.23 0.03
CA TYR A 120 -2.96 22.13 -1.30
C TYR A 120 -3.97 22.28 -2.43
N LEU A 121 -5.16 21.68 -2.29
CA LEU A 121 -6.26 21.87 -3.22
C LEU A 121 -6.70 23.34 -3.29
N GLY A 122 -6.75 24.03 -2.14
CA GLY A 122 -7.04 25.46 -2.07
C GLY A 122 -6.03 26.31 -2.85
N LEU A 123 -4.73 25.99 -2.75
CA LEU A 123 -3.69 26.68 -3.51
C LEU A 123 -3.79 26.43 -5.02
N ILE A 124 -4.07 25.19 -5.44
CA ILE A 124 -4.25 24.84 -6.86
C ILE A 124 -5.46 25.58 -7.45
N VAL A 125 -6.58 25.62 -6.72
CA VAL A 125 -7.77 26.32 -7.18
C VAL A 125 -7.54 27.84 -7.21
N ALA A 126 -6.85 28.41 -6.21
CA ALA A 126 -6.49 29.82 -6.21
C ALA A 126 -5.58 30.21 -7.40
N ASP A 127 -4.60 29.36 -7.72
CA ASP A 127 -3.69 29.54 -8.86
C ASP A 127 -4.43 29.45 -10.20
N MET A 128 -5.32 28.46 -10.35
CA MET A 128 -6.18 28.35 -11.53
C MET A 128 -7.05 29.59 -11.69
N VAL A 129 -7.71 30.05 -10.62
CA VAL A 129 -8.56 31.25 -10.68
C VAL A 129 -7.74 32.50 -11.03
N ALA A 130 -6.56 32.67 -10.42
CA ALA A 130 -5.65 33.78 -10.73
C ALA A 130 -5.15 33.76 -12.18
N THR A 131 -4.99 32.58 -12.79
CA THR A 131 -4.57 32.43 -14.19
C THR A 131 -5.70 32.80 -15.17
N PHE A 132 -6.96 32.64 -14.77
CA PHE A 132 -8.13 32.87 -15.63
C PHE A 132 -8.85 34.21 -15.40
N THR A 133 -8.48 34.98 -14.37
CA THR A 133 -9.10 36.29 -14.10
C THR A 133 -8.08 37.42 -14.14
N ASP A 134 -8.31 38.41 -15.01
CA ASP A 134 -7.60 39.71 -14.96
C ASP A 134 -7.62 40.24 -13.52
N GLN A 135 -6.46 40.73 -13.05
CA GLN A 135 -6.14 40.99 -11.64
C GLN A 135 -7.15 41.88 -10.87
N GLU A 136 -8.01 42.62 -11.56
CA GLU A 136 -9.03 43.50 -10.96
C GLU A 136 -10.28 42.74 -10.43
N ALA A 137 -10.56 41.53 -10.91
CA ALA A 137 -11.75 40.78 -10.48
C ALA A 137 -11.57 40.02 -9.14
N LEU A 138 -10.31 39.76 -8.76
CA LEU A 138 -9.93 38.85 -7.67
C LEU A 138 -10.25 39.42 -6.27
N LEU A 139 -10.13 40.74 -6.11
CA LEU A 139 -10.46 41.44 -4.86
C LEU A 139 -11.97 41.60 -4.62
N GLY A 140 -12.78 41.62 -5.68
CA GLY A 140 -14.22 41.88 -5.59
C GLY A 140 -15.12 40.64 -5.55
N THR A 141 -14.72 39.53 -6.17
CA THR A 141 -15.63 38.39 -6.41
C THR A 141 -15.21 37.06 -5.79
N VAL A 142 -13.91 36.82 -5.56
CA VAL A 142 -13.41 35.48 -5.15
C VAL A 142 -13.06 35.43 -3.66
N ILE A 143 -12.42 36.46 -3.13
CA ILE A 143 -12.04 36.54 -1.71
C ILE A 143 -13.27 36.55 -0.76
N PRO A 144 -14.36 37.27 -1.04
CA PRO A 144 -15.53 37.28 -0.15
C PRO A 144 -16.25 35.92 0.00
N PRO A 145 -16.56 35.15 -1.07
CA PRO A 145 -17.22 33.86 -0.91
C PRO A 145 -16.28 32.78 -0.34
N ALA A 146 -14.97 32.83 -0.59
CA ALA A 146 -14.01 31.88 -0.02
C ALA A 146 -13.89 32.05 1.51
N LEU A 147 -13.86 33.29 2.00
CA LEU A 147 -13.89 33.58 3.44
C LEU A 147 -15.24 33.21 4.08
N LEU A 148 -16.35 33.41 3.37
CA LEU A 148 -17.68 32.96 3.82
C LEU A 148 -17.77 31.43 3.89
N LEU A 149 -17.19 30.70 2.93
CA LEU A 149 -17.14 29.23 2.94
C LEU A 149 -16.27 28.71 4.07
N LEU A 150 -15.10 29.31 4.33
CA LEU A 150 -14.24 28.96 5.46
C LEU A 150 -14.91 29.27 6.82
N GLY A 151 -15.59 30.41 6.92
CA GLY A 151 -16.40 30.76 8.10
C GLY A 151 -17.57 29.81 8.31
N ALA A 152 -18.31 29.47 7.26
CA ALA A 152 -19.42 28.52 7.32
C ALA A 152 -18.96 27.09 7.68
N LEU A 153 -17.80 26.66 7.18
CA LEU A 153 -17.21 25.37 7.56
C LEU A 153 -16.82 25.37 9.05
N GLY A 154 -16.22 26.46 9.54
CA GLY A 154 -15.87 26.60 10.96
C GLY A 154 -17.09 26.59 11.88
N VAL A 155 -18.21 27.21 11.46
CA VAL A 155 -19.48 27.17 12.20
C VAL A 155 -20.11 25.79 12.14
N ALA A 156 -20.09 25.09 11.00
CA ALA A 156 -20.61 23.72 10.89
C ALA A 156 -19.82 22.71 11.73
N LEU A 157 -18.48 22.85 11.80
CA LEU A 157 -17.61 22.06 12.69
C LEU A 157 -17.86 22.37 14.17
N SER A 158 -18.17 23.63 14.51
CA SER A 158 -18.54 24.02 15.88
C SER A 158 -19.94 23.51 16.27
N LEU A 159 -20.90 23.50 15.34
CA LEU A 159 -22.25 22.98 15.60
C LEU A 159 -22.26 21.45 15.74
N THR A 160 -21.49 20.74 14.92
CA THR A 160 -21.40 19.28 14.99
C THR A 160 -20.72 18.80 16.27
N THR A 161 -19.68 19.50 16.75
CA THR A 161 -19.06 19.21 18.05
C THR A 161 -20.00 19.52 19.24
N TRP A 162 -20.78 20.60 19.16
CA TRP A 162 -21.79 20.94 20.19
C TRP A 162 -22.96 19.95 20.24
N ILE A 163 -23.49 19.52 19.08
CA ILE A 163 -24.57 18.51 19.00
C ILE A 163 -24.09 17.15 19.56
N ARG A 164 -22.84 16.76 19.26
CA ARG A 164 -22.27 15.49 19.77
C ARG A 164 -22.04 15.51 21.28
N GLY A 165 -21.76 16.70 21.85
CA GLY A 165 -21.64 16.90 23.29
C GLY A 165 -22.98 16.80 24.04
N MET A 166 -24.11 17.08 23.39
CA MET A 166 -25.45 16.94 23.98
C MET A 166 -26.06 15.54 23.86
N THR A 167 -25.50 14.66 23.02
CA THR A 167 -26.00 13.28 22.82
C THR A 167 -25.31 12.22 23.67
N LEU A 168 -24.37 12.60 24.55
CA LEU A 168 -23.83 11.65 25.53
C LEU A 168 -24.86 11.45 26.65
N PRO A 169 -25.39 10.23 26.85
CA PRO A 169 -26.19 9.95 28.03
C PRO A 169 -25.30 10.10 29.26
N THR A 170 -25.66 11.04 30.13
CA THR A 170 -25.23 10.99 31.52
C THR A 170 -25.94 9.81 32.16
N GLY A 171 -25.19 8.79 32.56
CA GLY A 171 -25.74 7.70 33.36
C GLY A 171 -24.66 6.74 33.84
N PRO A 172 -24.86 6.09 35.00
CA PRO A 172 -25.32 6.66 36.27
C PRO A 172 -24.27 6.41 37.38
N ASN A 173 -24.37 7.18 38.47
CA ASN A 173 -23.89 6.75 39.79
C ASN A 173 -24.98 5.93 40.47
#